data_AF-X0X9Q0-F1
#
_entry.id   AF-X0X9Q0-F1
#
_cell.length_a   1.000
_cell.length_b   1.000
_cell.length_c   1.000
_cell.angle_alpha   90.00
_cell.angle_beta   90.00
_cell.angle_gamma   90.00
#
_symmetry.space_group_name_H-M   'P 1'
#
loop_
_entity.id
_entity.type
_entity.pdbx_description
1 polymer ?
#
loop_
_entity_poly.entity_id
_entity_poly.type
_entity_poly.pdbx_seq_one_letter_code
_entity_poly.pdbx_strand_id
1 'polypeptide(L)'
;MYLILLGLPGAGKGTQAVLICQETGLVHITTGELFRESIRQQTELGRKAQPFVEQGLLVPDELTVGMLLDRIARPDAAQGFALDGFPRNVDQAKALDDALAREGKAIDKT
;
A
#
# COMPACT_ATOMS: atom_id res chain seq x y z
N MET A 1 1.39 14.34 -3.11
CA MET A 1 1.17 13.60 -4.37
C MET A 1 0.95 12.14 -4.01
N TYR A 2 -0.11 11.52 -4.51
CA TYR A 2 -0.55 10.18 -4.14
C TYR A 2 -0.70 9.35 -5.41
N LEU A 3 0.28 8.48 -5.67
CA LEU A 3 0.41 7.74 -6.92
C LEU A 3 0.07 6.26 -6.73
N ILE A 4 -0.50 5.68 -7.78
CA ILE A 4 -0.73 4.24 -7.90
C ILE A 4 -0.05 3.74 -9.17
N LEU A 5 0.81 2.74 -9.04
CA LEU A 5 1.44 2.06 -10.18
C LEU A 5 0.68 0.76 -10.48
N LEU A 6 -0.04 0.77 -11.60
CA LEU A 6 -0.76 -0.39 -12.12
C LEU A 6 -0.07 -0.98 -13.34
N GLY A 7 -0.17 -2.30 -13.49
CA GLY A 7 0.44 -3.03 -14.61
C GLY A 7 0.77 -4.47 -14.24
N LEU A 8 0.98 -5.29 -15.27
CA LEU A 8 1.23 -6.72 -15.12
C LEU A 8 2.54 -7.02 -14.37
N PRO A 9 2.68 -8.21 -13.77
CA PRO A 9 3.97 -8.70 -13.30
C PRO A 9 5.02 -8.61 -14.41
N GLY A 10 6.24 -8.16 -14.08
CA GLY A 10 7.32 -7.98 -15.06
C GLY A 10 7.29 -6.67 -15.85
N ALA A 11 6.25 -5.83 -15.73
CA ALA A 11 6.15 -4.55 -16.46
C ALA A 11 7.12 -3.44 -15.98
N GLY A 12 8.00 -3.72 -15.01
CA GLY A 12 8.97 -2.75 -14.49
C GLY A 12 8.42 -1.71 -13.51
N LYS A 13 7.20 -1.89 -12.98
CA LYS A 13 6.56 -0.97 -12.01
C LYS A 13 7.46 -0.63 -10.83
N GLY A 14 7.98 -1.65 -10.13
CA GLY A 14 8.84 -1.43 -8.97
C GLY A 14 10.12 -0.65 -9.32
N THR A 15 10.69 -0.89 -10.50
CA THR A 15 11.84 -0.10 -10.99
C THR A 15 11.47 1.36 -11.17
N GLN A 16 10.32 1.65 -11.80
CA GLN A 16 9.85 3.02 -11.99
C GLN A 16 9.44 3.68 -10.68
N ALA A 17 8.81 2.95 -9.76
CA ALA A 17 8.42 3.45 -8.45
C ALA A 17 9.63 3.92 -7.64
N VAL A 18 10.73 3.15 -7.65
CA VAL A 18 11.98 3.55 -6.99
C VAL A 18 12.52 4.85 -7.56
N LEU A 19 12.58 4.99 -8.90
CA LEU A 19 13.07 6.20 -9.55
C LEU A 19 12.17 7.42 -9.24
N ILE A 20 10.85 7.25 -9.33
CA ILE A 20 9.89 8.31 -9.00
C ILE A 20 10.07 8.77 -7.56
N CYS A 21 10.13 7.83 -6.61
CA CYS A 21 10.31 8.15 -5.19
C CYS A 21 11.64 8.84 -4.89
N GLN A 22 12.72 8.47 -5.58
CA GLN A 22 14.02 9.14 -5.46
C GLN A 22 13.98 10.61 -5.90
N GLU A 23 13.32 10.90 -7.01
CA GLU A 23 13.24 12.26 -7.56
C GLU A 23 12.22 13.15 -6.82
N THR A 24 11.16 12.54 -6.28
CA THR A 24 10.01 13.29 -5.71
C THR A 24 9.98 13.31 -4.18
N GLY A 25 10.79 12.48 -3.52
CA GLY A 25 10.75 12.29 -2.07
C GLY A 25 9.53 11.49 -1.57
N LEU A 26 8.71 10.94 -2.47
CA LEU A 26 7.57 10.11 -2.08
C LEU A 26 8.02 8.80 -1.43
N VAL A 27 7.21 8.30 -0.50
CA VAL A 27 7.43 6.97 0.09
C VAL A 27 6.95 5.88 -0.87
N HIS A 28 7.84 4.95 -1.22
CA HIS A 28 7.46 3.75 -1.97
C HIS A 28 6.84 2.71 -1.05
N ILE A 29 5.59 2.32 -1.29
CA ILE A 29 4.86 1.33 -0.50
C ILE A 29 4.48 0.16 -1.40
N THR A 30 4.87 -1.05 -1.00
CA THR A 30 4.49 -2.29 -1.68
C THR A 30 3.69 -3.18 -0.74
N THR A 31 2.71 -3.93 -1.28
CA THR A 31 1.95 -4.90 -0.47
C THR A 31 2.84 -5.97 0.17
N GLY A 32 3.90 -6.41 -0.53
CA GLY A 32 4.85 -7.38 0.02
C GLY A 32 5.61 -6.86 1.24
N GLU A 33 6.09 -5.62 1.20
CA GLU A 33 6.79 -5.02 2.35
C GLU A 33 5.84 -4.69 3.48
N LEU A 34 4.62 -4.24 3.14
CA LEU A 34 3.56 -3.96 4.10
C LEU A 34 3.26 -5.17 5.00
N PHE A 35 3.09 -6.35 4.39
CA PHE A 35 2.83 -7.59 5.13
C PHE A 35 4.05 -8.01 5.97
N ARG A 36 5.25 -8.03 5.36
CA ARG A 36 6.48 -8.42 6.07
C ARG A 36 6.76 -7.52 7.27
N GLU A 37 6.57 -6.21 7.11
CA GLU A 37 6.76 -5.25 8.18
C GLU A 37 5.75 -5.45 9.31
N SER A 38 4.46 -5.59 8.98
CA SER A 38 3.40 -5.78 9.96
C SER A 38 3.59 -7.06 10.77
N ILE A 39 4.00 -8.16 10.11
CA ILE A 39 4.33 -9.44 10.76
C ILE A 39 5.56 -9.28 11.65
N ARG A 40 6.64 -8.66 11.15
CA ARG A 40 7.88 -8.43 11.90
C ARG A 40 7.65 -7.57 13.15
N GLN A 41 6.80 -6.56 13.04
CA GLN A 41 6.41 -5.68 14.15
C GLN A 41 5.36 -6.31 15.08
N GLN A 42 4.87 -7.51 14.73
CA GLN A 42 3.83 -8.23 15.47
C GLN A 42 2.58 -7.37 15.74
N THR A 43 2.20 -6.51 14.79
CA THR A 43 0.97 -5.71 14.90
C THR A 43 -0.24 -6.63 14.97
N GLU A 44 -1.37 -6.13 15.48
CA GLU A 44 -2.60 -6.95 15.55
C GLU A 44 -3.01 -7.46 14.16
N LEU A 45 -2.97 -6.59 13.15
CA LEU A 45 -3.24 -6.93 11.76
C LEU A 45 -2.19 -7.89 11.18
N GLY A 46 -0.90 -7.68 11.50
CA GLY A 46 0.19 -8.55 11.08
C GLY A 46 0.04 -9.97 11.59
N ARG A 47 -0.34 -10.16 12.86
CA ARG A 47 -0.62 -11.48 13.45
C ARG A 47 -1.79 -12.17 12.77
N LYS A 48 -2.86 -11.42 12.45
CA LYS A 48 -4.01 -11.95 11.71
C LYS A 48 -3.65 -12.33 10.26
N ALA A 49 -2.76 -11.59 9.62
CA ALA A 49 -2.34 -11.82 8.24
C ALA A 49 -1.26 -12.91 8.08
N GLN A 50 -0.42 -13.12 9.10
CA GLN A 50 0.68 -14.08 9.11
C GLN A 50 0.33 -15.48 8.54
N PRO A 51 -0.75 -16.16 8.98
CA PRO A 51 -1.07 -17.50 8.48
C PRO A 51 -1.37 -17.52 6.99
N PHE A 52 -1.97 -16.45 6.44
CA PHE A 52 -2.24 -16.36 5.00
C PHE A 52 -0.94 -16.21 4.21
N VAL A 53 -0.04 -15.35 4.69
CA VAL A 53 1.25 -15.08 4.05
C VAL A 53 2.12 -16.33 4.04
N GLU A 54 2.20 -17.05 5.16
CA GLU A 54 2.99 -18.29 5.29
C GLU A 54 2.47 -19.42 4.39
N GLN A 55 1.16 -19.47 4.15
CA GLN A 55 0.52 -20.45 3.26
C GLN A 55 0.51 -20.03 1.78
N GLY A 56 1.03 -18.84 1.45
CA GLY A 56 0.95 -18.29 0.09
C GLY A 56 -0.48 -17.95 -0.35
N LEU A 57 -1.41 -17.80 0.60
CA LEU A 57 -2.79 -17.43 0.36
C LEU A 57 -2.94 -15.91 0.22
N LEU A 58 -4.01 -15.49 -0.43
CA LEU A 58 -4.39 -14.09 -0.46
C LEU A 58 -4.83 -13.64 0.93
N VAL A 59 -4.22 -12.56 1.41
CA VAL A 59 -4.63 -11.90 2.64
C VAL A 59 -6.00 -11.23 2.39
N PRO A 60 -6.98 -11.38 3.30
CA PRO A 60 -8.27 -10.70 3.20
C PRO A 60 -8.14 -9.18 2.95
N ASP A 61 -9.06 -8.64 2.16
CA ASP A 61 -9.02 -7.23 1.78
C ASP A 61 -9.08 -6.30 2.98
N GLU A 62 -9.92 -6.59 3.97
CA GLU A 62 -10.04 -5.79 5.19
C GLU A 62 -8.72 -5.70 5.96
N LEU A 63 -7.97 -6.81 6.05
CA LEU A 63 -6.66 -6.82 6.68
C LEU A 63 -5.63 -6.03 5.85
N THR A 64 -5.65 -6.22 4.54
CA THR A 64 -4.72 -5.53 3.61
C THR A 64 -4.94 -4.01 3.63
N VAL A 65 -6.21 -3.58 3.56
CA VAL A 65 -6.60 -2.18 3.68
C VAL A 65 -6.17 -1.64 5.04
N GLY A 66 -6.51 -2.32 6.14
CA GLY A 66 -6.14 -1.87 7.48
C GLY A 66 -4.63 -1.63 7.62
N MET A 67 -3.82 -2.59 7.15
CA MET A 67 -2.36 -2.44 7.17
C MET A 67 -1.91 -1.25 6.33
N LEU A 68 -2.50 -1.04 5.15
CA LEU A 68 -2.16 0.08 4.28
C LEU A 68 -2.48 1.42 4.97
N LEU A 69 -3.64 1.53 5.62
CA LEU A 69 -4.04 2.75 6.33
C LEU A 69 -3.06 3.07 7.47
N ASP A 70 -2.68 2.07 8.25
CA ASP A 70 -1.64 2.21 9.29
C ASP A 70 -0.30 2.69 8.71
N ARG A 71 0.03 2.27 7.49
CA ARG A 71 1.29 2.62 6.83
C ARG A 71 1.30 4.04 6.27
N ILE A 72 0.21 4.48 5.64
CA ILE A 72 0.10 5.82 5.04
C ILE A 72 -0.16 6.92 6.08
N ALA A 73 -0.62 6.56 7.28
CA ALA A 73 -0.79 7.48 8.40
C ALA A 73 0.53 7.89 9.07
N ARG A 74 1.65 7.24 8.71
CA ARG A 74 2.96 7.53 9.30
C ARG A 74 3.52 8.88 8.82
N PRO A 75 4.33 9.58 9.64
CA PRO A 75 4.82 10.91 9.30
C PRO A 75 5.64 10.99 8.00
N ASP A 76 6.33 9.92 7.62
CA ASP A 76 7.12 9.86 6.39
C ASP A 76 6.23 9.93 5.13
N ALA A 77 5.00 9.41 5.20
CA ALA A 77 4.04 9.44 4.11
C ALA A 77 3.25 10.77 4.01
N ALA A 78 3.51 11.75 4.89
CA ALA A 78 2.77 13.01 4.93
C ALA A 78 2.94 13.85 3.65
N GLN A 79 4.10 13.77 2.99
CA GLN A 79 4.35 14.44 1.71
C GLN A 79 3.76 13.68 0.51
N GLY A 80 3.35 12.43 0.75
CA GLY A 80 2.74 11.55 -0.23
C GLY A 80 3.42 10.19 -0.34
N PHE A 81 2.88 9.35 -1.21
CA PHE A 81 3.36 7.98 -1.41
C PHE A 81 3.10 7.50 -2.85
N ALA A 82 3.81 6.44 -3.22
CA ALA A 82 3.58 5.67 -4.43
C ALA A 82 3.25 4.22 -4.07
N LEU A 83 2.07 3.74 -4.46
CA LEU A 83 1.62 2.38 -4.21
C LEU A 83 1.99 1.47 -5.39
N ASP A 84 2.70 0.37 -5.12
CA ASP A 84 2.95 -0.72 -6.08
C ASP A 84 2.28 -2.02 -5.60
N GLY A 85 1.39 -2.55 -6.43
CA GLY A 85 0.66 -3.80 -6.16
C GLY A 85 -0.58 -3.65 -5.28
N PHE A 86 -1.08 -2.43 -5.09
CA PHE A 86 -2.36 -2.07 -4.46
C PHE A 86 -2.98 -0.88 -5.22
N PRO A 87 -4.31 -0.82 -5.43
CA PRO A 87 -5.30 -1.86 -5.13
C PRO A 87 -5.27 -3.00 -6.17
N ARG A 88 -5.73 -4.18 -5.76
CA ARG A 88 -5.86 -5.38 -6.62
C ARG A 88 -7.29 -5.65 -7.08
N ASN A 89 -8.28 -5.03 -6.44
CA ASN A 89 -9.68 -5.14 -6.78
C ASN A 89 -10.41 -3.82 -6.47
N VAL A 90 -11.69 -3.77 -6.85
CA VAL A 90 -12.53 -2.57 -6.69
C VAL A 90 -12.80 -2.24 -5.23
N ASP A 91 -12.92 -3.24 -4.36
CA ASP A 91 -13.25 -3.00 -2.95
C ASP A 91 -12.07 -2.41 -2.18
N GLN A 92 -10.85 -2.85 -2.48
CA GLN A 92 -9.62 -2.21 -2.02
C GLN A 92 -9.50 -0.75 -2.51
N ALA A 93 -9.88 -0.50 -3.76
CA ALA A 93 -9.83 0.86 -4.32
C ALA A 93 -10.82 1.80 -3.61
N LYS A 94 -12.07 1.36 -3.41
CA LYS A 94 -13.09 2.11 -2.67
C LYS A 94 -12.64 2.40 -1.23
N ALA A 95 -12.08 1.39 -0.55
CA ALA A 95 -11.64 1.56 0.82
C ALA A 95 -10.49 2.56 0.96
N LEU A 96 -9.57 2.60 -0.02
CA LEU A 96 -8.51 3.61 -0.08
C LEU A 96 -9.06 5.02 -0.33
N ASP A 97 -9.99 5.15 -1.28
CA ASP A 97 -10.65 6.43 -1.57
C ASP A 97 -11.38 6.97 -0.32
N ASP A 98 -12.15 6.13 0.36
CA ASP A 98 -12.87 6.50 1.58
C ASP A 98 -11.92 6.93 2.70
N ALA A 99 -10.79 6.25 2.86
CA ALA A 99 -9.82 6.57 3.89
C ALA A 99 -9.09 7.90 3.61
N LEU A 100 -8.67 8.13 2.36
CA LEU A 100 -8.05 9.40 1.97
C LEU A 100 -9.04 10.57 2.09
N ALA A 101 -10.30 10.35 1.70
CA ALA A 101 -11.34 11.38 1.79
C ALA A 101 -11.57 11.87 3.23
N ARG A 102 -11.47 10.97 4.24
CA ARG A 102 -11.57 11.34 5.67
C ARG A 102 -10.46 12.29 6.12
N GLU A 103 -9.31 12.28 5.45
CA GLU A 103 -8.18 13.16 5.70
C GLU A 103 -8.17 14.39 4.77
N GLY A 104 -9.21 14.59 3.96
CA GLY A 104 -9.26 15.65 2.94
C GLY A 104 -8.26 15.44 1.80
N LYS A 105 -7.81 14.20 1.58
CA LYS A 105 -6.86 13.78 0.55
C LYS A 105 -7.59 13.00 -0.55
N ALA A 106 -6.96 12.89 -1.71
CA ALA A 106 -7.43 12.04 -2.81
C ALA A 106 -6.24 11.53 -3.61
N ILE A 107 -6.39 10.36 -4.25
CA ILE A 107 -5.45 9.93 -5.29
C ILE A 107 -5.42 10.97 -6.40
N ASP A 108 -4.22 11.34 -6.85
CA ASP A 108 -4.08 12.30 -7.93
C ASP A 108 -4.65 11.68 -9.22
N LYS A 109 -5.75 12.28 -9.69
CA LYS A 109 -6.39 11.97 -10.97
C LYS A 109 -5.80 12.97 -11.96
N THR A 110 -5.17 12.49 -13.03
CA THR A 110 -4.58 13.24 -14.17
C THR A 110 -4.71 14.76 -14.12
#